data_AF-A0A0M9YG44-F1
#
_entry.id   AF-A0A0M9YG44-F1
#
_cell.length_a   1.000
_cell.length_b   1.000
_cell.length_c   1.000
_cell.angle_alpha   90.00
_cell.angle_beta   90.00
_cell.angle_gamma   90.00
#
_symmetry.space_group_name_H-M   'P 1'
#
loop_
_entity.id
_entity.type
_entity.pdbx_description
1 polymer ?
#
loop_
_entity_poly.entity_id
_entity_poly.type
_entity_poly.pdbx_seq_one_letter_code
_entity_poly.pdbx_strand_id
1 'polypeptide(L)'
;AATDAKGRRLQVLKVDGPDTLRSDNPDFVDSYLNFHVANGAVITSQFGDRTKAAAARQALAAAFPGREVAQLDGDRLMGGGGGIHCSTMQQPAAG
;
A
#
# COMPACT_ATOMS: atom_id res chain seq x y z
N ALA A 1 -22.02 -1.50 -13.27
CA ALA A 1 -21.11 -1.61 -12.11
C ALA A 1 -20.71 -3.07 -11.94
N ALA A 2 -19.46 -3.36 -11.61
CA ALA A 2 -18.97 -4.74 -11.42
C ALA A 2 -19.40 -5.33 -10.06
N THR A 3 -19.41 -6.66 -9.98
CA THR A 3 -19.75 -7.46 -8.79
C THR A 3 -18.71 -8.55 -8.59
N ASP A 4 -18.58 -9.04 -7.36
CA ASP A 4 -17.74 -10.21 -7.08
C ASP A 4 -18.40 -11.55 -7.49
N ALA A 5 -17.69 -12.66 -7.28
CA ALA A 5 -18.17 -14.01 -7.63
C ALA A 5 -19.46 -14.44 -6.90
N LYS A 6 -19.86 -13.74 -5.83
CA LYS A 6 -21.11 -13.97 -5.09
C LYS A 6 -22.19 -12.94 -5.42
N GLY A 7 -21.99 -12.12 -6.45
CA GLY A 7 -22.93 -11.07 -6.88
C GLY A 7 -22.95 -9.84 -5.96
N ARG A 8 -22.03 -9.71 -5.00
CA ARG A 8 -21.97 -8.56 -4.10
C ARG A 8 -21.36 -7.37 -4.83
N ARG A 9 -21.87 -6.17 -4.57
CA ARG A 9 -21.29 -4.93 -5.13
C ARG A 9 -19.90 -4.69 -4.52
N LEU A 10 -18.96 -4.29 -5.37
CA LEU A 10 -17.63 -3.91 -4.91
C LEU A 10 -17.71 -2.60 -4.12
N GLN A 11 -17.06 -2.58 -2.96
CA GLN A 11 -16.83 -1.37 -2.18
C GLN A 11 -15.49 -0.77 -2.59
N VAL A 12 -15.46 0.53 -2.87
CA VAL A 12 -14.27 1.21 -3.37
C VAL A 12 -13.79 2.22 -2.35
N LEU A 13 -12.60 1.98 -1.81
CA LEU A 13 -11.85 2.95 -1.01
C LEU A 13 -10.78 3.56 -1.92
N LYS A 14 -10.76 4.89 -2.00
CA LYS A 14 -9.83 5.60 -2.88
C LYS A 14 -8.53 5.90 -2.13
N VAL A 15 -7.41 5.63 -2.76
CA VAL A 15 -6.07 6.01 -2.29
C VAL A 15 -5.40 6.75 -3.44
N ASP A 16 -5.18 8.04 -3.25
CA ASP A 16 -4.46 8.84 -4.22
C ASP A 16 -2.95 8.61 -4.07
N GLY A 17 -2.21 8.78 -5.16
CA GLY A 17 -0.76 8.84 -5.12
C GLY A 17 -0.25 10.10 -4.40
N PRO A 18 1.06 10.17 -4.13
CA PRO A 18 1.68 11.40 -3.63
C PRO A 18 1.53 12.54 -4.65
N ASP A 19 1.37 13.78 -4.17
CA ASP A 19 1.44 14.97 -5.04
C ASP A 19 2.90 15.41 -5.24
N THR A 20 3.80 14.99 -4.34
CA THR A 20 5.22 15.33 -4.35
C THR A 20 6.09 14.12 -4.02
N LEU A 21 7.25 14.04 -4.68
CA LEU A 21 8.24 13.00 -4.49
C LEU A 21 9.58 13.59 -4.06
N ARG A 22 10.33 12.82 -3.27
CA ARG A 22 11.74 13.12 -2.96
C ARG A 22 12.72 12.67 -4.04
N SER A 23 12.26 11.86 -5.00
CA SER A 23 13.04 11.30 -6.09
C SER A 23 12.65 11.95 -7.43
N ASP A 24 13.63 12.18 -8.29
CA ASP A 24 13.50 12.61 -9.68
C ASP A 24 13.74 11.47 -10.69
N ASN A 25 14.06 10.26 -10.20
CA ASN A 25 14.27 9.07 -11.03
C ASN A 25 13.00 8.70 -11.81
N PRO A 26 13.04 8.62 -13.16
CA PRO A 26 11.89 8.23 -13.98
C PRO A 26 11.40 6.79 -13.75
N ASP A 27 12.25 5.91 -13.24
CA ASP A 27 11.90 4.51 -12.92
C ASP A 27 11.30 4.37 -11.51
N PHE A 28 11.18 5.47 -10.76
CA PHE A 28 10.61 5.46 -9.42
C PHE A 28 9.13 5.12 -9.45
N VAL A 29 8.73 4.12 -8.67
CA VAL A 29 7.32 3.76 -8.48
C VAL A 29 6.80 4.37 -7.18
N ASP A 30 5.64 5.03 -7.18
CA ASP A 30 5.18 5.87 -6.07
C ASP A 30 3.83 5.45 -5.47
N SER A 31 3.51 4.15 -5.57
CA SER A 31 2.22 3.64 -5.13
C SER A 31 2.20 3.25 -3.65
N TYR A 32 1.31 3.86 -2.87
CA TYR A 32 0.93 3.40 -1.53
C TYR A 32 0.19 2.05 -1.53
N LEU A 33 -0.28 1.59 -2.70
CA LEU A 33 -0.99 0.32 -2.85
C LEU A 33 -0.06 -0.88 -3.02
N ASN A 34 1.26 -0.64 -3.17
CA ASN A 34 2.26 -1.71 -3.18
C ASN A 34 2.59 -2.20 -1.75
N PHE A 35 1.55 -2.44 -0.94
CA PHE A 35 1.68 -2.85 0.45
C PHE A 35 1.73 -4.38 0.61
N HIS A 36 2.21 -4.82 1.77
CA HIS A 36 2.15 -6.21 2.19
C HIS A 36 1.25 -6.37 3.43
N VAL A 37 0.38 -7.38 3.42
CA VAL A 37 -0.47 -7.71 4.58
C VAL A 37 0.20 -8.83 5.37
N ALA A 38 0.84 -8.45 6.49
CA ALA A 38 1.47 -9.37 7.43
C ALA A 38 0.51 -9.74 8.57
N ASN A 39 0.85 -10.75 9.38
CA ASN A 39 0.07 -11.07 10.58
C ASN A 39 -0.02 -9.86 11.51
N GLY A 40 -1.23 -9.36 11.73
CA GLY A 40 -1.48 -8.19 12.58
C GLY A 40 -1.10 -6.83 11.98
N ALA A 41 -0.55 -6.76 10.77
CA ALA A 41 -0.09 -5.50 10.19
C ALA A 41 -0.32 -5.38 8.68
N VAL A 42 -0.31 -4.14 8.19
CA VAL A 42 -0.21 -3.75 6.79
C VAL A 42 1.01 -2.85 6.66
N ILE A 43 1.99 -3.27 5.87
CA ILE A 43 3.24 -2.55 5.69
C ILE A 43 3.19 -1.88 4.31
N THR A 44 3.23 -0.55 4.29
CA THR A 44 3.24 0.26 3.05
C THR A 44 4.39 1.26 3.06
N SER A 45 4.58 1.96 1.94
CA SER A 45 5.63 2.97 1.75
C SER A 45 5.14 4.39 2.05
N GLN A 46 6.06 5.32 2.28
CA GLN A 46 5.85 6.77 2.22
C GLN A 46 6.94 7.44 1.40
N PHE A 47 6.60 8.58 0.77
CA PHE A 47 7.41 9.25 -0.25
C PHE A 47 7.75 10.73 0.06
N GLY A 48 7.46 11.18 1.28
CA GLY A 48 7.72 12.55 1.73
C GLY A 48 6.51 13.47 1.68
N ASP A 49 5.52 13.14 0.86
CA ASP A 49 4.18 13.74 0.95
C ASP A 49 3.46 13.24 2.22
N ARG A 50 3.55 14.04 3.29
CA ARG A 50 2.95 13.70 4.59
C ARG A 50 1.43 13.67 4.53
N THR A 51 0.81 14.48 3.68
CA THR A 51 -0.66 14.58 3.58
C THR A 51 -1.21 13.33 2.91
N LYS A 52 -0.67 12.97 1.74
CA LYS A 52 -1.08 11.78 1.00
C LYS A 52 -0.70 10.50 1.73
N ALA A 53 0.47 10.46 2.38
CA ALA A 53 0.85 9.33 3.23
C ALA A 53 -0.15 9.12 4.39
N ALA A 54 -0.59 10.18 5.07
CA ALA A 54 -1.58 10.08 6.14
C ALA A 54 -2.95 9.62 5.62
N ALA A 55 -3.42 10.15 4.49
CA ALA A 55 -4.66 9.74 3.86
C ALA A 55 -4.63 8.26 3.43
N ALA A 56 -3.53 7.81 2.82
CA ALA A 56 -3.33 6.41 2.46
C ALA A 56 -3.35 5.50 3.70
N ARG A 57 -2.69 5.90 4.80
CA ARG A 57 -2.71 5.17 6.07
C ARG A 57 -4.14 5.02 6.61
N GLN A 58 -4.94 6.08 6.59
CA GLN A 58 -6.33 6.05 7.05
C GLN A 58 -7.19 5.11 6.19
N ALA A 59 -7.07 5.18 4.87
CA ALA A 59 -7.79 4.31 3.95
C ALA A 59 -7.44 2.82 4.16
N LEU A 60 -6.14 2.51 4.31
CA LEU A 60 -5.69 1.15 4.59
C LEU A 60 -6.16 0.65 5.97
N ALA A 61 -6.16 1.51 7.00
CA ALA A 61 -6.66 1.14 8.32
C ALA A 61 -8.16 0.81 8.29
N ALA A 62 -8.95 1.56 7.50
CA ALA A 62 -10.36 1.27 7.28
C ALA A 62 -10.57 -0.04 6.50
N ALA A 63 -9.69 -0.35 5.53
CA ALA A 63 -9.75 -1.58 4.74
C ALA A 63 -9.35 -2.84 5.54
N PHE A 64 -8.46 -2.69 6.53
CA PHE A 64 -7.89 -3.79 7.30
C PHE A 64 -8.09 -3.59 8.82
N PRO A 65 -9.35 -3.64 9.31
CA PRO A 65 -9.64 -3.42 10.71
C PRO A 65 -8.91 -4.44 11.60
N GLY A 66 -8.36 -3.95 12.72
CA GLY A 66 -7.59 -4.77 13.68
C GLY A 66 -6.13 -5.01 13.29
N ARG A 67 -5.63 -4.41 12.20
CA ARG A 67 -4.22 -4.44 11.84
C ARG A 67 -3.56 -3.08 12.03
N GLU A 68 -2.30 -3.07 12.44
CA GLU A 68 -1.48 -1.86 12.45
C GLU A 68 -1.05 -1.50 11.02
N VAL A 69 -1.24 -0.24 10.62
CA VAL A 69 -0.69 0.26 9.34
C VAL A 69 0.66 0.93 9.60
N ALA A 70 1.74 0.26 9.20
CA ALA A 70 3.11 0.74 9.29
C ALA A 70 3.56 1.33 7.94
N GLN A 71 4.11 2.54 7.98
CA GLN A 71 4.65 3.22 6.79
C GLN A 71 6.17 3.28 6.88
N LEU A 72 6.84 2.69 5.91
CA LEU A 72 8.30 2.69 5.79
C LEU A 72 8.74 3.70 4.74
N ASP A 73 9.95 4.24 4.88
CA ASP A 73 10.55 5.01 3.80
C ASP A 73 10.76 4.12 2.57
N GLY A 74 10.02 4.42 1.50
CA GLY A 74 10.01 3.62 0.29
C GLY A 74 11.15 3.94 -0.67
N ASP A 75 11.85 5.07 -0.50
CA ASP A 75 12.60 5.69 -1.61
C ASP A 75 13.65 4.77 -2.22
N ARG A 76 14.39 4.04 -1.37
CA ARG A 76 15.43 3.12 -1.83
C ARG A 76 14.88 1.89 -2.55
N LEU A 77 13.77 1.34 -2.06
CA LEU A 77 13.17 0.14 -2.64
C LEU A 77 12.53 0.49 -3.98
N MET A 78 11.79 1.59 -3.97
CA MET A 78 10.94 2.04 -5.07
C MET A 78 11.73 2.62 -6.23
N GLY A 79 12.93 3.16 -5.97
CA GLY A 79 13.88 3.54 -7.02
C GLY A 79 14.42 2.35 -7.84
N GLY A 80 14.22 1.11 -7.39
CA GLY A 80 14.56 -0.11 -8.14
C GLY A 80 13.43 -0.62 -9.06
N GLY A 81 12.33 0.12 -9.21
CA GLY A 81 11.19 -0.25 -10.06
C GLY A 81 10.20 -1.23 -9.42
N GLY A 82 10.35 -1.54 -8.13
CA GLY A 82 9.46 -2.44 -7.38
C GLY A 82 9.25 -1.96 -5.94
N GLY A 83 8.24 -2.51 -5.26
CA GLY A 83 7.93 -2.12 -3.88
C GLY A 83 7.80 -3.29 -2.91
N ILE A 84 7.27 -2.99 -1.72
CA ILE A 84 7.16 -3.94 -0.60
C ILE A 84 6.40 -5.20 -1.01
N HIS A 85 5.29 -5.06 -1.75
CA HIS A 85 4.53 -6.21 -2.24
C HIS A 85 5.37 -7.09 -3.16
N CYS A 86 6.08 -6.48 -4.11
CA CYS A 86 6.87 -7.21 -5.11
C CYS A 86 8.07 -7.95 -4.48
N SER A 87 8.57 -7.46 -3.35
CA SER A 87 9.72 -8.04 -2.65
C SER A 87 9.35 -9.04 -1.55
N THR A 88 8.07 -9.32 -1.36
CA THR A 88 7.59 -10.21 -0.29
C THR A 88 6.76 -11.35 -0.85
N MET A 89 6.77 -12.49 -0.16
CA MET A 89 5.88 -13.60 -0.47
C MET A 89 5.34 -14.21 0.81
N GLN A 90 4.01 -14.22 0.95
CA GLN A 90 3.37 -14.86 2.10
C GLN A 90 3.43 -16.38 1.96
N GLN A 91 3.75 -17.03 3.08
CA GLN A 91 3.54 -18.46 3.25
C GLN A 91 2.45 -18.64 4.31
N PRO A 92 1.28 -19.23 3.96
CA PRO A 92 0.27 -19.57 4.95
C PRO A 92 0.85 -20.51 6.01
N ALA A 93 0.40 -20.34 7.26
CA ALA A 93 0.69 -21.33 8.29
C ALA A 93 0.13 -22.70 7.88
N ALA A 94 0.81 -23.77 8.28
CA ALA A 94 0.21 -25.10 8.20
C ALA A 94 -1.06 -25.10 9.05
N GLY A 95 -2.16 -25.59 8.47
CA GLY A 95 -3.45 -25.71 9.15
C GLY A 95 -3.48 -26.81 10.20
#